data_AF-A0AA37KNL2-F1
#
_entry.id   AF-A0AA37KNL2-F1
#
_cell.length_a   1.000
_cell.length_b   1.000
_cell.length_c   1.000
_cell.angle_alpha   90.00
_cell.angle_beta   90.00
_cell.angle_gamma   90.00
#
_symmetry.space_group_name_H-M   'P 1'
#
loop_
_entity.id
_entity.type
_entity.pdbx_description
1 polymer ?
#
loop_
_entity_poly.entity_id
_entity_poly.type
_entity_poly.pdbx_seq_one_letter_code
_entity_poly.pdbx_strand_id
1 'polypeptide(L)'
;MYTSMFFYRFLPLPATLLENKPITYGLQIPYMTFLFETLLFIVSSFAFRFSFSLNRKNNKLQKILLRIGFFKPLPSTVIWVLGCIGLLARLSSFAVGNVEYGDIGNKFTSGLIFLMYTPFCLFFPSLYTYQSQKLKNSKHNKALWAYFTIVTLLGIASNSRENMIIAIGTFILIGLLYQIKRNIHFSQISPAKILFMGIITYIGINILSDFSTAMLYNRSIRSDVNKKELLNRTLETYKNKELMNKLNQINQLEKAQPLLSYKYGWDETYVDNFMLNRYCNIRITDQTLYYALNTTDDNNRMKKNFIDNLISLLPTPILERLDIDLNKQDIRHSRGDLLYAIGTHSNIFPGFRVTSHVADGLMTFGLLYFPIQFIIFLCIFKLQNALVFYTRKKYIYSIFGLICFFTFFGLFRNANGCSGDTMYLLRGFWQSLILFGSLSYIIRKIHIKLHQSKALH
;
A
#
# COMPACT_ATOMS: atom_id res chain seq x y z
N MET A 1 -0.23 7.88 5.81
CA MET A 1 0.25 8.68 4.67
C MET A 1 1.33 9.68 5.07
N TYR A 2 1.08 10.69 5.92
CA TYR A 2 2.14 11.67 6.23
C TYR A 2 3.42 11.05 6.83
N THR A 3 3.29 10.05 7.72
CA THR A 3 4.44 9.30 8.23
C THR A 3 5.25 8.59 7.14
N SER A 4 4.61 8.10 6.06
CA SER A 4 5.36 7.50 4.96
C SER A 4 6.05 8.54 4.09
N MET A 5 5.48 9.74 3.92
CA MET A 5 6.16 10.86 3.28
C MET A 5 7.44 11.26 4.00
N PHE A 6 7.39 11.24 5.33
CA PHE A 6 8.55 11.47 6.17
C PHE A 6 9.58 10.33 5.99
N PHE A 7 9.19 9.07 6.18
CA PHE A 7 10.14 7.96 6.03
C PHE A 7 10.76 7.89 4.65
N TYR A 8 10.02 8.16 3.58
CA TYR A 8 10.58 8.13 2.23
C TYR A 8 11.79 9.06 2.03
N ARG A 9 11.86 10.16 2.77
CA ARG A 9 12.95 11.16 2.68
C ARG A 9 14.00 11.03 3.76
N PHE A 10 13.58 10.64 4.96
CA PHE A 10 14.48 10.55 6.11
C PHE A 10 15.11 9.17 6.27
N LEU A 11 14.42 8.08 5.92
CA LEU A 11 14.95 6.71 6.01
C LEU A 11 16.12 6.42 5.04
N PRO A 12 16.24 7.06 3.85
CA PRO A 12 17.45 6.98 3.03
C PRO A 12 18.73 7.28 3.82
N LEU A 13 18.72 8.33 4.66
CA LEU A 13 19.89 8.81 5.39
C LEU A 13 20.53 7.71 6.28
N PRO A 14 19.83 7.15 7.29
CA PRO A 14 20.41 6.08 8.09
C PRO A 14 20.59 4.79 7.29
N ALA A 15 19.75 4.50 6.28
CA ALA A 15 19.86 3.26 5.52
C ALA A 15 21.14 3.19 4.68
N THR A 16 21.47 4.25 3.93
CA THR A 16 22.72 4.28 3.14
C THR A 16 23.94 4.35 4.05
N LEU A 17 23.88 5.11 5.15
CA LEU A 17 24.99 5.21 6.11
C LEU A 17 25.29 3.86 6.79
N LEU A 18 24.27 3.07 7.16
CA LEU A 18 24.46 1.72 7.70
C LEU A 18 25.11 0.76 6.69
N GLU A 19 24.96 1.03 5.39
CA GLU A 19 25.59 0.29 4.30
C GLU A 19 26.92 0.91 3.85
N ASN A 20 27.45 1.92 4.55
CA ASN A 20 28.65 2.68 4.18
C ASN A 20 28.57 3.30 2.78
N LYS A 21 27.37 3.67 2.34
CA LYS A 21 27.12 4.34 1.07
C LYS A 21 26.81 5.82 1.31
N PRO A 22 27.31 6.74 0.47
CA PRO A 22 26.87 8.13 0.52
C PRO A 22 25.36 8.20 0.19
N ILE A 23 24.67 9.21 0.71
CA ILE A 23 23.23 9.41 0.43
C ILE A 23 22.99 9.63 -1.08
N THR A 24 23.99 10.17 -1.78
CA THR A 24 24.01 10.39 -3.23
C THR A 24 24.38 9.14 -4.04
N TYR A 25 24.51 7.97 -3.40
CA TYR A 25 24.87 6.72 -4.07
C TYR A 25 23.95 6.45 -5.27
N GLY A 26 24.55 6.43 -6.46
CA GLY A 26 23.82 6.15 -7.69
C GLY A 26 22.93 7.25 -8.22
N LEU A 27 22.97 8.45 -7.65
CA LEU A 27 22.23 9.61 -8.14
C LEU A 27 23.06 10.33 -9.21
N GLN A 28 22.43 10.74 -10.31
CA GLN A 28 23.05 11.55 -11.37
C GLN A 28 22.73 13.03 -11.22
N ILE A 29 21.55 13.37 -10.72
CA ILE A 29 21.11 14.76 -10.53
C ILE A 29 20.70 15.04 -9.07
N PRO A 30 21.56 14.70 -8.08
CA PRO A 30 21.18 14.67 -6.67
C PRO A 30 20.64 15.99 -6.14
N TYR A 31 21.19 17.12 -6.58
CA TYR A 31 20.75 18.45 -6.14
C TYR A 31 19.30 18.76 -6.55
N MET A 32 18.95 18.46 -7.81
CA MET A 32 17.58 18.65 -8.30
C MET A 32 16.61 17.71 -7.60
N THR A 33 17.02 16.46 -7.39
CA THR A 33 16.25 15.45 -6.68
C THR A 33 15.93 15.89 -5.25
N PHE A 34 16.93 16.29 -4.47
CA PHE A 34 16.70 16.76 -3.11
C PHE A 34 15.87 18.05 -3.06
N LEU A 35 16.09 18.99 -3.98
CA LEU A 35 15.33 20.22 -4.07
C LEU A 35 13.84 19.94 -4.28
N PHE A 36 13.48 19.19 -5.32
CA PHE A 36 12.07 18.94 -5.64
C PHE A 36 11.40 17.99 -4.64
N GLU A 37 12.11 17.00 -4.09
CA GLU A 37 11.57 16.18 -3.01
C GLU A 37 11.28 17.00 -1.75
N THR A 38 12.14 17.98 -1.44
CA THR A 38 11.93 18.92 -0.32
C THR A 38 10.74 19.83 -0.60
N LEU A 39 10.60 20.37 -1.82
CA LEU A 39 9.42 21.16 -2.21
C LEU A 39 8.13 20.35 -2.06
N LEU A 40 8.11 19.10 -2.54
CA LEU A 40 6.97 18.21 -2.37
C LEU A 40 6.70 17.91 -0.88
N PHE A 41 7.75 17.78 -0.06
CA PHE A 41 7.59 17.60 1.38
C PHE A 41 6.92 18.81 2.03
N ILE A 42 7.35 20.03 1.68
CA ILE A 42 6.77 21.29 2.16
C ILE A 42 5.30 21.36 1.76
N VAL A 43 4.98 21.10 0.49
CA VAL A 43 3.59 21.04 -0.01
C VAL A 43 2.75 20.05 0.78
N SER A 44 3.26 18.84 0.99
CA SER A 44 2.57 17.80 1.73
C SER A 44 2.37 18.16 3.21
N SER A 45 3.34 18.83 3.83
CA SER A 45 3.29 19.34 5.21
C SER A 45 2.24 20.43 5.38
N PHE A 46 2.17 21.38 4.44
CA PHE A 46 1.10 22.37 4.43
C PHE A 46 -0.26 21.70 4.25
N ALA A 47 -0.42 20.81 3.26
CA ALA A 47 -1.68 20.10 3.03
C ALA A 47 -2.14 19.32 4.27
N PHE A 48 -1.20 18.63 4.93
CA PHE A 48 -1.45 17.94 6.19
C PHE A 48 -1.90 18.91 7.27
N ARG A 49 -1.15 20.00 7.51
CA ARG A 49 -1.48 21.01 8.53
C ARG A 49 -2.84 21.68 8.32
N PHE A 50 -3.21 21.98 7.08
CA PHE A 50 -4.50 22.58 6.71
C PHE A 50 -5.65 21.57 6.70
N SER A 51 -5.37 20.27 6.75
CA SER A 51 -6.40 19.23 6.82
C SER A 51 -7.04 19.09 8.21
N PHE A 52 -6.37 19.59 9.27
CA PHE A 52 -6.86 19.50 10.65
C PHE A 52 -7.49 20.81 11.14
N SER A 53 -8.61 20.69 11.85
CA SER A 53 -9.14 21.77 12.68
C SER A 53 -8.39 21.81 14.02
N LEU A 54 -7.77 22.94 14.34
CA LEU A 54 -7.15 23.19 15.66
C LEU A 54 -8.13 22.91 16.82
N ASN A 55 -9.41 23.22 16.60
CA ASN A 55 -10.47 23.08 17.60
C ASN A 55 -10.99 21.64 17.79
N ARG A 56 -10.32 20.62 17.23
CA ARG A 56 -10.71 19.19 17.33
C ARG A 56 -12.19 18.94 17.01
N LYS A 57 -12.69 19.57 15.95
CA LYS A 57 -14.10 19.43 15.51
C LYS A 57 -14.24 18.33 14.47
N ASN A 58 -15.34 17.58 14.56
CA ASN A 58 -15.69 16.62 13.52
C ASN A 58 -16.22 17.33 12.25
N ASN A 59 -15.67 16.99 11.09
CA ASN A 59 -16.09 17.42 9.78
C ASN A 59 -17.45 16.81 9.36
N LYS A 60 -18.01 17.30 8.25
CA LYS A 60 -19.32 16.85 7.74
C LYS A 60 -19.34 15.34 7.45
N LEU A 61 -18.27 14.81 6.83
CA LEU A 61 -18.18 13.40 6.48
C LEU A 61 -18.16 12.49 7.72
N GLN A 62 -17.41 12.85 8.77
CA GLN A 62 -17.39 12.12 10.06
C GLN A 62 -18.79 12.04 10.67
N LYS A 63 -19.57 13.13 10.60
CA LYS A 63 -20.95 13.14 11.09
C LYS A 63 -21.87 12.25 10.26
N ILE A 64 -21.72 12.24 8.94
CA ILE A 64 -22.46 11.34 8.04
C ILE A 64 -22.10 9.88 8.36
N LEU A 65 -20.80 9.57 8.43
CA LEU A 65 -20.28 8.24 8.77
C LEU A 65 -20.77 7.77 10.16
N LEU A 66 -20.85 8.68 11.14
CA LEU A 66 -21.45 8.37 12.43
C LEU A 66 -22.93 7.99 12.31
N ARG A 67 -23.72 8.77 11.57
CA ARG A 67 -25.16 8.53 11.38
C ARG A 67 -25.45 7.18 10.74
N ILE A 68 -24.70 6.80 9.70
CA ILE A 68 -24.83 5.49 9.06
C ILE A 68 -24.28 4.33 9.92
N GLY A 69 -23.65 4.65 11.05
CA GLY A 69 -23.19 3.66 12.03
C GLY A 69 -21.78 3.14 11.82
N PHE A 70 -20.95 3.82 11.02
CA PHE A 70 -19.59 3.42 10.67
C PHE A 70 -18.62 3.37 11.86
N PHE A 71 -18.92 4.14 12.92
CA PHE A 71 -18.16 4.16 14.18
C PHE A 71 -18.84 3.36 15.31
N LYS A 72 -19.97 2.69 15.03
CA LYS A 72 -20.62 1.85 16.03
C LYS A 72 -19.77 0.58 16.22
N PRO A 73 -19.54 0.13 17.46
CA PRO A 73 -18.81 -1.11 17.72
C PRO A 73 -19.44 -2.28 16.95
N LEU A 74 -18.63 -3.02 16.21
CA LEU A 74 -19.06 -4.24 15.54
C LEU A 74 -18.87 -5.44 16.48
N PRO A 75 -19.88 -6.32 16.64
CA PRO A 75 -19.73 -7.57 17.37
C PRO A 75 -18.63 -8.44 16.77
N SER A 76 -17.95 -9.25 17.61
CA SER A 76 -16.88 -10.15 17.17
C SER A 76 -17.32 -11.10 16.05
N THR A 77 -18.56 -11.56 16.08
CA THR A 77 -19.18 -12.39 15.03
C THR A 77 -19.18 -11.69 13.68
N VAL A 78 -19.61 -10.43 13.63
CA VAL A 78 -19.63 -9.61 12.41
C VAL A 78 -18.21 -9.39 11.89
N ILE A 79 -17.25 -9.14 12.79
CA ILE A 79 -15.83 -8.98 12.44
C ILE A 79 -15.26 -10.27 11.82
N TRP A 80 -15.57 -11.44 12.40
CA TRP A 80 -15.17 -12.74 11.85
C TRP A 80 -15.80 -13.01 10.48
N VAL A 81 -17.10 -12.75 10.31
CA VAL A 81 -17.79 -12.95 9.02
C VAL A 81 -17.18 -12.07 7.92
N LEU A 82 -16.90 -10.79 8.21
CA LEU A 82 -16.19 -9.91 7.27
C LEU A 82 -14.80 -10.45 6.92
N GLY A 83 -14.06 -10.94 7.92
CA GLY A 83 -12.78 -11.62 7.71
C GLY A 83 -12.88 -12.82 6.78
N CYS A 84 -13.83 -13.72 7.04
CA CYS A 84 -14.06 -14.90 6.22
C CYS A 84 -14.45 -14.55 4.79
N ILE A 85 -15.28 -13.52 4.57
CA ILE A 85 -15.60 -13.05 3.20
C ILE A 85 -14.34 -12.62 2.46
N GLY A 86 -13.49 -11.81 3.10
CA GLY A 86 -12.22 -11.40 2.48
C GLY A 86 -11.25 -12.56 2.26
N LEU A 87 -11.21 -13.53 3.18
CA LEU A 87 -10.40 -14.74 3.04
C LEU A 87 -10.88 -15.60 1.87
N LEU A 88 -12.18 -15.83 1.73
CA LEU A 88 -12.77 -16.56 0.62
C LEU A 88 -12.53 -15.84 -0.71
N ALA A 89 -12.66 -14.51 -0.74
CA ALA A 89 -12.31 -13.71 -1.90
C ALA A 89 -10.83 -13.83 -2.30
N ARG A 90 -9.94 -13.96 -1.31
CA ARG A 90 -8.51 -14.22 -1.57
C ARG A 90 -8.30 -15.61 -2.15
N LEU A 91 -8.94 -16.63 -1.59
CA LEU A 91 -8.85 -18.01 -2.06
C LEU A 91 -9.42 -18.18 -3.47
N SER A 92 -10.55 -17.56 -3.79
CA SER A 92 -11.09 -17.57 -5.15
C SER A 92 -10.16 -16.89 -6.15
N SER A 93 -9.49 -15.80 -5.75
CA SER A 93 -8.46 -15.18 -6.60
C SER A 93 -7.29 -16.12 -6.90
N PHE A 94 -7.02 -17.12 -6.05
CA PHE A 94 -6.03 -18.15 -6.34
C PHE A 94 -6.52 -19.20 -7.32
N ALA A 95 -7.81 -19.53 -7.27
CA ALA A 95 -8.43 -20.53 -8.12
C ALA A 95 -8.64 -20.05 -9.57
N VAL A 96 -9.05 -18.78 -9.77
CA VAL A 96 -9.53 -18.31 -11.09
C VAL A 96 -8.43 -17.67 -11.96
N GLY A 97 -7.19 -17.49 -11.44
CA GLY A 97 -6.08 -16.97 -12.25
C GLY A 97 -5.98 -15.44 -12.32
N ASN A 98 -5.58 -14.89 -13.47
CA ASN A 98 -5.47 -13.44 -13.68
C ASN A 98 -6.83 -12.86 -14.09
N VAL A 99 -7.23 -11.76 -13.45
CA VAL A 99 -8.53 -11.11 -13.71
C VAL A 99 -8.44 -10.31 -15.01
N GLU A 100 -9.18 -10.72 -16.03
CA GLU A 100 -9.21 -10.05 -17.33
C GLU A 100 -10.07 -8.77 -17.33
N TYR A 101 -9.86 -7.91 -18.33
CA TYR A 101 -10.70 -6.74 -18.55
C TYR A 101 -12.07 -7.15 -19.09
N GLY A 102 -13.13 -6.89 -18.33
CA GLY A 102 -14.50 -7.32 -18.65
C GLY A 102 -15.08 -8.25 -17.60
N ASP A 103 -14.24 -8.87 -16.78
CA ASP A 103 -14.67 -9.77 -15.71
C ASP A 103 -15.12 -8.99 -14.46
N ILE A 104 -16.40 -8.61 -14.46
CA ILE A 104 -17.03 -7.87 -13.38
C ILE A 104 -17.00 -8.66 -12.06
N GLY A 105 -17.21 -9.99 -12.13
CA GLY A 105 -17.28 -10.87 -10.96
C GLY A 105 -15.95 -10.98 -10.23
N ASN A 106 -14.86 -11.24 -10.96
CA ASN A 106 -13.54 -11.35 -10.36
C ASN A 106 -12.96 -9.99 -9.92
N LYS A 107 -13.30 -8.89 -10.61
CA LYS A 107 -12.96 -7.53 -10.15
C LYS A 107 -13.70 -7.15 -8.87
N PHE A 108 -14.98 -7.48 -8.76
CA PHE A 108 -15.74 -7.29 -7.54
C PHE A 108 -15.14 -8.09 -6.37
N THR A 109 -14.85 -9.37 -6.60
CA THR A 109 -14.26 -10.27 -5.60
C THR A 109 -12.88 -9.78 -5.15
N SER A 110 -12.06 -9.29 -6.07
CA SER A 110 -10.77 -8.66 -5.75
C SER A 110 -10.94 -7.44 -4.84
N GLY A 111 -12.02 -6.67 -5.04
CA GLY A 111 -12.40 -5.55 -4.18
C GLY A 111 -12.77 -5.93 -2.74
N LEU A 112 -12.99 -7.21 -2.43
CA LEU A 112 -13.34 -7.70 -1.08
C LEU A 112 -12.13 -8.19 -0.28
N ILE A 113 -10.97 -8.40 -0.92
CA ILE A 113 -9.79 -9.03 -0.29
C ILE A 113 -9.35 -8.29 0.97
N PHE A 114 -9.41 -6.95 0.98
CA PHE A 114 -8.96 -6.15 2.14
C PHE A 114 -9.75 -6.45 3.42
N LEU A 115 -10.97 -7.00 3.31
CA LEU A 115 -11.78 -7.41 4.46
C LEU A 115 -11.13 -8.53 5.27
N MET A 116 -10.20 -9.30 4.68
CA MET A 116 -9.53 -10.40 5.38
C MET A 116 -8.74 -9.93 6.60
N TYR A 117 -8.38 -8.65 6.67
CA TYR A 117 -7.67 -8.05 7.80
C TYR A 117 -8.60 -7.60 8.94
N THR A 118 -9.93 -7.64 8.77
CA THR A 118 -10.91 -7.22 9.80
C THR A 118 -10.70 -7.88 11.16
N PRO A 119 -10.44 -9.20 11.26
CA PRO A 119 -10.17 -9.85 12.53
C PRO A 119 -8.95 -9.31 13.27
N PHE A 120 -7.98 -8.68 12.61
CA PHE A 120 -6.80 -8.11 13.29
C PHE A 120 -7.19 -7.01 14.28
N CYS A 121 -8.30 -6.32 14.04
CA CYS A 121 -8.82 -5.33 14.97
C CYS A 121 -9.17 -5.97 16.34
N LEU A 122 -9.52 -7.26 16.39
CA LEU A 122 -9.84 -7.96 17.66
C LEU A 122 -8.67 -8.02 18.63
N PHE A 123 -7.41 -7.90 18.18
CA PHE A 123 -6.26 -7.77 19.08
C PHE A 123 -6.25 -6.46 19.86
N PHE A 124 -6.87 -5.40 19.31
CA PHE A 124 -6.78 -4.04 19.81
C PHE A 124 -8.16 -3.35 19.92
N PRO A 125 -9.14 -3.92 20.67
CA PRO A 125 -10.51 -3.45 20.67
C PRO A 125 -10.67 -2.01 21.16
N SER A 126 -9.80 -1.54 22.06
CA SER A 126 -9.87 -0.15 22.55
C SER A 126 -9.62 0.91 21.48
N LEU A 127 -9.19 0.53 20.27
CA LEU A 127 -9.08 1.46 19.14
C LEU A 127 -10.45 1.87 18.59
N TYR A 128 -11.39 0.92 18.45
CA TYR A 128 -12.68 1.14 17.77
C TYR A 128 -13.92 1.00 18.68
N THR A 129 -13.78 0.58 19.94
CA THR A 129 -14.89 0.57 20.92
C THR A 129 -14.54 1.32 22.21
N TYR A 130 -15.57 1.91 22.83
CA TYR A 130 -15.49 2.56 24.15
C TYR A 130 -15.77 1.61 25.30
N GLN A 131 -16.68 0.66 25.07
CA GLN A 131 -17.01 -0.30 26.09
C GLN A 131 -15.78 -1.19 26.26
N SER A 132 -15.32 -1.26 27.50
CA SER A 132 -14.69 -2.45 28.06
C SER A 132 -15.71 -3.60 28.00
N GLN A 133 -16.21 -3.94 26.79
CA GLN A 133 -16.74 -5.26 26.59
C GLN A 133 -15.58 -6.15 27.01
N LYS A 134 -15.84 -7.02 27.98
CA LYS A 134 -15.05 -8.21 28.28
C LYS A 134 -15.01 -9.06 27.00
N LEU A 135 -14.37 -8.56 25.95
CA LEU A 135 -13.88 -9.36 24.85
C LEU A 135 -12.81 -10.21 25.53
N LYS A 136 -13.19 -11.45 25.89
CA LYS A 136 -12.32 -12.47 26.47
C LYS A 136 -10.92 -12.28 25.90
N ASN A 137 -9.97 -11.94 26.77
CA ASN A 137 -8.60 -11.53 26.47
C ASN A 137 -8.12 -12.01 25.09
N SER A 138 -8.30 -11.18 24.06
CA SER A 138 -8.05 -11.58 22.66
C SER A 138 -6.58 -11.93 22.39
N LYS A 139 -5.67 -11.43 23.25
CA LYS A 139 -4.25 -11.80 23.28
C LYS A 139 -4.02 -13.31 23.46
N HIS A 140 -4.96 -14.02 24.08
CA HIS A 140 -4.90 -15.47 24.31
C HIS A 140 -5.82 -16.27 23.38
N ASN A 141 -6.46 -15.61 22.41
CA ASN A 141 -7.33 -16.30 21.47
C ASN A 141 -6.50 -17.04 20.42
N LYS A 142 -6.26 -18.34 20.64
CA LYS A 142 -5.53 -19.22 19.73
C LYS A 142 -6.08 -19.17 18.30
N ALA A 143 -7.41 -19.05 18.13
CA ALA A 143 -8.04 -18.95 16.81
C ALA A 143 -7.65 -17.66 16.07
N LEU A 144 -7.45 -16.57 16.79
CA LEU A 144 -7.07 -15.29 16.19
C LEU A 144 -5.61 -15.31 15.70
N TRP A 145 -4.70 -15.92 16.48
CA TRP A 145 -3.32 -16.16 16.05
C TRP A 145 -3.24 -17.14 14.88
N ALA A 146 -4.00 -18.24 14.90
CA ALA A 146 -4.11 -19.16 13.77
C ALA A 146 -4.59 -18.44 12.50
N TYR A 147 -5.63 -17.59 12.61
CA TYR A 147 -6.11 -16.80 11.49
C TYR A 147 -5.07 -15.80 10.96
N PHE A 148 -4.34 -15.10 11.85
CA PHE A 148 -3.24 -14.22 11.47
C PHE A 148 -2.14 -14.98 10.70
N THR A 149 -1.76 -16.16 11.17
CA THR A 149 -0.78 -17.04 10.51
C THR A 149 -1.28 -17.45 9.13
N ILE A 150 -2.53 -17.90 8.99
CA ILE A 150 -3.13 -18.26 7.70
C ILE A 150 -3.08 -17.09 6.72
N VAL A 151 -3.54 -15.90 7.12
CA VAL A 151 -3.53 -14.71 6.25
C VAL A 151 -2.12 -14.32 5.84
N THR A 152 -1.13 -14.43 6.73
CA THR A 152 0.27 -14.15 6.44
C THR A 152 0.85 -15.16 5.44
N LEU A 153 0.58 -16.45 5.63
CA LEU A 153 0.98 -17.51 4.70
C LEU A 153 0.33 -17.33 3.32
N LEU A 154 -0.94 -16.90 3.25
CA LEU A 154 -1.60 -16.57 1.98
C LEU A 154 -1.00 -15.33 1.30
N GLY A 155 -0.44 -14.40 2.08
CA GLY A 155 0.35 -13.28 1.55
C GLY A 155 1.59 -13.78 0.82
N ILE A 156 2.37 -14.65 1.46
CA ILE A 156 3.55 -15.31 0.88
C ILE A 156 3.16 -16.15 -0.34
N ALA A 157 2.08 -16.93 -0.24
CA ALA A 157 1.55 -17.79 -1.29
C ALA A 157 1.20 -17.04 -2.59
N SER A 158 1.01 -15.72 -2.51
CA SER A 158 0.62 -14.92 -3.66
C SER A 158 1.73 -14.58 -4.63
N ASN A 159 2.97 -14.99 -4.35
CA ASN A 159 4.14 -14.66 -5.15
C ASN A 159 4.19 -13.15 -5.48
N SER A 160 3.90 -12.34 -4.45
CA SER A 160 4.02 -10.89 -4.50
C SER A 160 4.71 -10.43 -3.24
N ARG A 161 5.90 -9.84 -3.43
CA ARG A 161 6.71 -9.27 -2.36
C ARG A 161 5.93 -8.24 -1.54
N GLU A 162 4.99 -7.51 -2.14
CA GLU A 162 4.13 -6.58 -1.41
C GLU A 162 3.14 -7.32 -0.51
N ASN A 163 2.36 -8.25 -1.09
CA ASN A 163 1.32 -8.99 -0.38
C ASN A 163 1.85 -9.80 0.80
N MET A 164 3.10 -10.28 0.71
CA MET A 164 3.81 -10.95 1.79
C MET A 164 3.90 -10.09 3.07
N ILE A 165 3.94 -8.76 2.92
CA ILE A 165 4.20 -7.82 4.02
C ILE A 165 2.91 -7.20 4.54
N ILE A 166 1.86 -7.07 3.72
CA ILE A 166 0.65 -6.30 4.08
C ILE A 166 0.05 -6.80 5.41
N ALA A 167 -0.05 -8.11 5.62
CA ALA A 167 -0.62 -8.67 6.85
C ALA A 167 0.20 -8.27 8.09
N ILE A 168 1.51 -8.51 8.04
CA ILE A 168 2.46 -8.19 9.11
C ILE A 168 2.49 -6.67 9.37
N GLY A 169 2.62 -5.88 8.30
CA GLY A 169 2.66 -4.43 8.37
C GLY A 169 1.37 -3.81 8.90
N THR A 170 0.20 -4.32 8.52
CA THR A 170 -1.09 -3.88 9.06
C THR A 170 -1.17 -4.16 10.56
N PHE A 171 -0.79 -5.37 10.99
CA PHE A 171 -0.77 -5.74 12.41
C PHE A 171 0.18 -4.85 13.23
N ILE A 172 1.42 -4.63 12.74
CA ILE A 172 2.41 -3.77 13.40
C ILE A 172 1.89 -2.33 13.51
N LEU A 173 1.35 -1.75 12.42
CA LEU A 173 0.88 -0.37 12.43
C LEU A 173 -0.33 -0.17 13.36
N ILE A 174 -1.27 -1.11 13.41
CA ILE A 174 -2.38 -1.07 14.36
C ILE A 174 -1.84 -1.20 15.81
N GLY A 175 -0.85 -2.06 16.04
CA GLY A 175 -0.19 -2.22 17.33
C GLY A 175 0.52 -0.95 17.81
N LEU A 176 1.25 -0.27 16.92
CA LEU A 176 1.89 1.02 17.20
C LEU A 176 0.83 2.08 17.55
N LEU A 177 -0.26 2.15 16.79
CA LEU A 177 -1.36 3.06 17.08
C LEU A 177 -2.01 2.78 18.45
N TYR A 178 -2.15 1.51 18.81
CA TYR A 178 -2.61 1.10 20.13
C TYR A 178 -1.68 1.58 21.25
N GLN A 179 -0.35 1.44 21.07
CA GLN A 179 0.64 1.92 22.02
C GLN A 179 0.57 3.44 22.20
N ILE A 180 0.52 4.19 21.08
CA ILE A 180 0.40 5.65 21.08
C ILE A 180 -0.88 6.08 21.80
N LYS A 181 -2.02 5.44 21.50
CA LYS A 181 -3.32 5.76 22.14
C LYS A 181 -3.30 5.50 23.66
N ARG A 182 -2.54 4.50 24.11
CA ARG A 182 -2.43 4.12 25.53
C ARG A 182 -1.28 4.83 26.26
N ASN A 183 -0.49 5.64 25.56
CA ASN A 183 0.71 6.29 26.09
C ASN A 183 1.67 5.29 26.77
N ILE A 184 1.87 4.11 26.15
CA ILE A 184 2.82 3.12 26.64
C ILE A 184 4.21 3.58 26.21
N HIS A 185 5.07 3.91 27.16
CA HIS A 185 6.43 4.35 26.88
C HIS A 185 7.35 3.15 26.60
N PHE A 186 8.27 3.28 25.64
CA PHE A 186 9.25 2.23 25.32
C PHE A 186 10.15 1.88 26.51
N SER A 187 10.38 2.82 27.45
CA SER A 187 11.11 2.58 28.70
C SER A 187 10.43 1.55 29.62
N GLN A 188 9.16 1.24 29.40
CA GLN A 188 8.42 0.21 30.14
C GLN A 188 8.65 -1.21 29.56
N ILE A 189 9.31 -1.32 28.41
CA ILE A 189 9.66 -2.61 27.79
C ILE A 189 11.06 -2.98 28.27
N SER A 190 11.22 -4.19 28.82
CA SER A 190 12.52 -4.63 29.31
C SER A 190 13.55 -4.71 28.16
N PRO A 191 14.84 -4.35 28.39
CA PRO A 191 15.89 -4.45 27.38
C PRO A 191 15.98 -5.85 26.75
N ALA A 192 15.80 -6.91 27.53
CA ALA A 192 15.76 -8.29 27.04
C ALA A 192 14.64 -8.53 26.01
N LYS A 193 13.45 -7.93 26.20
CA LYS A 193 12.36 -8.02 25.21
C LYS A 193 12.69 -7.24 23.94
N ILE A 194 13.36 -6.10 24.06
CA ILE A 194 13.82 -5.31 22.90
C ILE A 194 14.85 -6.11 22.10
N LEU A 195 15.84 -6.69 22.77
CA LEU A 195 16.85 -7.55 22.13
C LEU A 195 16.20 -8.75 21.43
N PHE A 196 15.29 -9.45 22.12
CA PHE A 196 14.55 -10.58 21.56
C PHE A 196 13.73 -10.19 20.33
N MET A 197 13.01 -9.05 20.38
CA MET A 197 12.30 -8.52 19.20
C MET A 197 13.26 -8.15 18.07
N GLY A 198 14.45 -7.62 18.38
CA GLY A 198 15.50 -7.32 17.41
C GLY A 198 15.98 -8.57 16.68
N ILE A 199 16.29 -9.64 17.43
CA ILE A 199 16.70 -10.94 16.88
C ILE A 199 15.60 -11.54 15.98
N ILE A 200 14.35 -11.56 16.46
CA ILE A 200 13.20 -12.04 15.66
C ILE A 200 13.06 -11.23 14.37
N THR A 201 13.20 -9.91 14.45
CA THR A 201 13.08 -9.02 13.29
C THR A 201 14.20 -9.30 12.28
N TYR A 202 15.44 -9.46 12.75
CA TYR A 202 16.58 -9.81 11.91
C TYR A 202 16.38 -11.14 11.17
N ILE A 203 16.01 -12.21 11.90
CA ILE A 203 15.73 -13.53 11.31
C ILE A 203 14.56 -13.43 10.32
N GLY A 204 13.49 -12.73 10.69
CA GLY A 204 12.32 -12.54 9.84
C GLY A 204 12.65 -11.82 8.53
N ILE A 205 13.44 -10.75 8.58
CA ILE A 205 13.87 -10.02 7.37
C ILE A 205 14.68 -10.91 6.43
N ASN A 206 15.60 -11.72 6.97
CA ASN A 206 16.40 -12.63 6.15
C ASN A 206 15.55 -13.70 5.46
N ILE A 207 14.61 -14.33 6.18
CA ILE A 207 13.67 -15.29 5.59
C ILE A 207 12.86 -14.65 4.46
N LEU A 208 12.32 -13.44 4.69
CA LEU A 208 11.56 -12.71 3.68
C LEU A 208 12.43 -12.34 2.47
N SER A 209 13.73 -12.09 2.68
CA SER A 209 14.70 -11.80 1.62
C SER A 209 14.95 -13.02 0.73
N ASP A 210 15.19 -14.18 1.31
CA ASP A 210 15.40 -15.42 0.57
C ASP A 210 14.13 -15.82 -0.22
N PHE A 211 12.95 -15.70 0.40
CA PHE A 211 11.69 -15.89 -0.31
C PHE A 211 11.51 -14.88 -1.46
N SER A 212 11.89 -13.62 -1.26
CA SER A 212 11.88 -12.60 -2.31
C SER A 212 12.80 -12.99 -3.48
N THR A 213 14.01 -13.49 -3.21
CA THR A 213 14.95 -13.97 -4.23
C THR A 213 14.37 -15.16 -5.01
N ALA A 214 13.80 -16.15 -4.31
CA ALA A 214 13.14 -17.29 -4.95
C ALA A 214 11.95 -16.87 -5.83
N MET A 215 11.17 -15.86 -5.41
CA MET A 215 10.08 -15.30 -6.21
C MET A 215 10.59 -14.59 -7.47
N LEU A 216 11.72 -13.88 -7.39
CA LEU A 216 12.32 -13.20 -8.54
C LEU A 216 12.82 -14.19 -9.59
N TYR A 217 13.48 -15.26 -9.16
CA TYR A 217 13.94 -16.33 -10.06
C TYR A 217 12.77 -16.96 -10.85
N ASN A 218 11.65 -17.22 -10.19
CA ASN A 218 10.47 -17.82 -10.82
C ASN A 218 9.53 -16.79 -11.49
N ARG A 219 9.96 -15.52 -11.65
CA ARG A 219 9.08 -14.48 -12.20
C ARG A 219 8.83 -14.66 -13.70
N SER A 220 9.77 -15.22 -14.45
CA SER A 220 9.65 -15.44 -15.89
C SER A 220 8.52 -16.42 -16.24
N ILE A 221 8.36 -17.49 -15.45
CA ILE A 221 7.33 -18.50 -15.66
C ILE A 221 5.95 -18.10 -15.13
N ARG A 222 5.82 -16.93 -14.48
CA ARG A 222 4.57 -16.50 -13.80
C ARG A 222 3.39 -16.36 -14.76
N SER A 223 3.61 -16.05 -16.03
CA SER A 223 2.55 -15.99 -17.05
C SER A 223 2.05 -17.38 -17.46
N ASP A 224 2.87 -18.40 -17.28
CA ASP A 224 2.72 -19.69 -17.93
C ASP A 224 2.20 -20.77 -16.96
N VAL A 225 2.29 -20.51 -15.64
CA VAL A 225 1.86 -21.45 -14.59
C VAL A 225 0.75 -20.87 -13.71
N ASN A 226 -0.08 -21.76 -13.15
CA ASN A 226 -1.08 -21.36 -12.17
C ASN A 226 -0.42 -20.93 -10.84
N LYS A 227 -1.16 -20.21 -9.98
CA LYS A 227 -0.61 -19.64 -8.73
C LYS A 227 -0.15 -20.69 -7.71
N LYS A 228 -0.76 -21.88 -7.70
CA LYS A 228 -0.38 -22.99 -6.82
C LYS A 228 0.96 -23.60 -7.27
N GLU A 229 1.11 -23.82 -8.57
CA GLU A 229 2.35 -24.31 -9.17
C GLU A 229 3.48 -23.29 -8.98
N LEU A 230 3.20 -22.01 -9.21
CA LEU A 230 4.15 -20.93 -8.97
C LEU A 230 4.66 -20.89 -7.52
N LEU A 231 3.78 -21.14 -6.54
CA LEU A 231 4.17 -21.27 -5.14
C LEU A 231 5.06 -22.50 -4.91
N ASN A 232 4.71 -23.66 -5.48
CA ASN A 232 5.51 -24.87 -5.34
C ASN A 232 6.92 -24.67 -5.91
N ARG A 233 7.05 -24.09 -7.11
CA ARG A 233 8.35 -23.75 -7.72
C ARG A 233 9.18 -22.80 -6.84
N THR A 234 8.51 -21.82 -6.23
CA THR A 234 9.17 -20.89 -5.29
C THR A 234 9.66 -21.61 -4.03
N LEU A 235 8.88 -22.54 -3.48
CA LEU A 235 9.27 -23.35 -2.33
C LEU A 235 10.39 -24.33 -2.66
N GLU A 236 10.37 -24.95 -3.83
CA GLU A 236 11.45 -25.81 -4.34
C GLU A 236 12.75 -25.01 -4.47
N THR A 237 12.68 -23.83 -5.07
CA THR A 237 13.81 -22.91 -5.19
C THR A 237 14.35 -22.52 -3.81
N TYR A 238 13.49 -22.12 -2.89
CA TYR A 238 13.87 -21.75 -1.52
C TYR A 238 14.53 -22.90 -0.74
N LYS A 239 14.04 -24.14 -0.90
CA LYS A 239 14.60 -25.32 -0.23
C LYS A 239 15.94 -25.78 -0.83
N ASN A 240 16.21 -25.45 -2.10
CA ASN A 240 17.47 -25.78 -2.75
C ASN A 240 18.58 -24.81 -2.29
N LYS A 241 19.34 -25.22 -1.27
CA LYS A 241 20.42 -24.41 -0.69
C LYS A 241 21.51 -24.04 -1.69
N GLU A 242 21.87 -24.94 -2.60
CA GLU A 242 22.92 -24.70 -3.60
C GLU A 242 22.47 -23.62 -4.60
N LEU A 243 21.25 -23.75 -5.12
CA LEU A 243 20.65 -22.75 -5.99
C LEU A 243 20.51 -21.40 -5.27
N MET A 244 20.01 -21.38 -4.03
CA MET A 244 19.87 -20.15 -3.25
C MET A 244 21.22 -19.48 -2.99
N ASN A 245 22.26 -20.24 -2.67
CA ASN A 245 23.61 -19.69 -2.50
C ASN A 245 24.12 -19.08 -3.81
N LYS A 246 23.93 -19.77 -4.94
CA LYS A 246 24.30 -19.25 -6.26
C LYS A 246 23.52 -17.97 -6.61
N LEU A 247 22.21 -17.94 -6.37
CA LEU A 247 21.37 -16.75 -6.60
C LEU A 247 21.80 -15.59 -5.70
N ASN A 248 22.13 -15.85 -4.44
CA ASN A 248 22.62 -14.83 -3.52
C ASN A 248 23.99 -14.30 -3.94
N GLN A 249 24.89 -15.16 -4.44
CA GLN A 249 26.16 -14.74 -5.03
C GLN A 249 25.96 -13.90 -6.29
N ILE A 250 25.07 -14.31 -7.21
CA ILE A 250 24.72 -13.53 -8.40
C ILE A 250 24.19 -12.15 -7.99
N ASN A 251 23.24 -12.09 -7.05
CA ASN A 251 22.71 -10.82 -6.54
C ASN A 251 23.81 -9.94 -5.91
N GLN A 252 24.80 -10.53 -5.24
CA GLN A 252 25.95 -9.79 -4.69
C GLN A 252 26.87 -9.27 -5.79
N LEU A 253 27.13 -10.09 -6.82
CA LEU A 253 27.94 -9.71 -7.98
C LEU A 253 27.26 -8.60 -8.81
N GLU A 254 25.94 -8.69 -9.02
CA GLU A 254 25.14 -7.64 -9.67
C GLU A 254 25.21 -6.32 -8.89
N LYS A 255 25.14 -6.38 -7.56
CA LYS A 255 25.32 -5.20 -6.69
C LYS A 255 26.73 -4.62 -6.72
N ALA A 256 27.73 -5.45 -7.03
CA ALA A 256 29.13 -5.02 -7.17
C ALA A 256 29.44 -4.43 -8.55
N GLN A 257 28.56 -4.60 -9.55
CA GLN A 257 28.72 -3.96 -10.84
C GLN A 257 28.56 -2.43 -10.73
N PRO A 258 29.27 -1.65 -11.56
CA PRO A 258 29.08 -0.22 -11.60
C PRO A 258 27.62 0.07 -11.94
N LEU A 259 27.01 0.97 -11.16
CA LEU A 259 25.62 1.36 -11.35
C LEU A 259 25.41 1.86 -12.78
N LEU A 260 24.35 1.37 -13.42
CA LEU A 260 24.01 1.81 -14.77
C LEU A 260 23.75 3.30 -14.76
N SER A 261 24.40 4.01 -15.69
CA SER A 261 24.00 5.38 -15.97
C SER A 261 22.60 5.38 -16.61
N TYR A 262 21.77 6.36 -16.24
CA TYR A 262 20.39 6.44 -16.69
C TYR A 262 20.25 6.52 -18.22
N LYS A 263 21.29 7.01 -18.91
CA LYS A 263 21.38 6.98 -20.38
C LYS A 263 21.37 5.55 -20.95
N TYR A 264 21.88 4.57 -20.22
CA TYR A 264 22.06 3.19 -20.68
C TYR A 264 20.98 2.22 -20.18
N GLY A 265 20.14 2.61 -19.20
CA GLY A 265 19.05 1.76 -18.76
C GLY A 265 18.37 2.16 -17.45
N TRP A 266 17.50 1.26 -16.98
CA TRP A 266 16.71 1.38 -15.76
C TRP A 266 17.33 0.57 -14.62
N ASP A 267 17.55 1.17 -13.45
CA ASP A 267 18.16 0.50 -12.30
C ASP A 267 17.64 1.10 -10.98
N GLU A 268 16.97 0.27 -10.18
CA GLU A 268 16.35 0.64 -8.90
C GLU A 268 17.26 0.33 -7.69
N THR A 269 18.55 0.08 -7.90
CA THR A 269 19.48 -0.27 -6.82
C THR A 269 19.89 0.97 -6.03
N TYR A 270 19.43 1.07 -4.78
CA TYR A 270 19.78 2.17 -3.88
C TYR A 270 20.24 1.67 -2.50
N VAL A 271 19.44 0.81 -1.88
CA VAL A 271 19.75 0.13 -0.59
C VAL A 271 19.75 -1.38 -0.81
N ASP A 272 20.67 -2.11 -0.19
CA ASP A 272 20.86 -3.55 -0.41
C ASP A 272 19.69 -4.39 0.08
N ASN A 273 19.05 -3.95 1.16
CA ASN A 273 17.88 -4.62 1.71
C ASN A 273 16.63 -4.34 0.86
N PHE A 274 16.06 -5.38 0.25
CA PHE A 274 14.90 -5.24 -0.64
C PHE A 274 13.66 -4.63 0.05
N MET A 275 13.48 -4.84 1.36
CA MET A 275 12.37 -4.27 2.10
C MET A 275 12.58 -2.77 2.25
N LEU A 276 13.73 -2.35 2.76
CA LEU A 276 14.07 -0.94 2.91
C LEU A 276 14.02 -0.22 1.56
N ASN A 277 14.55 -0.82 0.50
CA ASN A 277 14.54 -0.28 -0.85
C ASN A 277 13.11 0.02 -1.39
N ARG A 278 12.05 -0.57 -0.82
CA ARG A 278 10.65 -0.19 -1.18
C ARG A 278 10.15 1.08 -0.53
N TYR A 279 10.76 1.50 0.58
CA TYR A 279 10.31 2.63 1.41
C TYR A 279 11.29 3.80 1.41
N CYS A 280 12.54 3.60 1.03
CA CYS A 280 13.57 4.64 1.08
C CYS A 280 14.42 4.74 -0.20
N ASN A 281 13.88 4.36 -1.35
CA ASN A 281 14.63 4.43 -2.61
C ASN A 281 14.39 5.75 -3.33
N ILE A 282 15.24 6.74 -3.03
CA ILE A 282 15.22 8.07 -3.65
C ILE A 282 15.83 8.07 -5.06
N ARG A 283 16.60 7.03 -5.42
CA ARG A 283 17.16 6.86 -6.78
C ARG A 283 16.07 6.80 -7.85
N ILE A 284 14.90 6.22 -7.53
CA ILE A 284 13.75 6.24 -8.46
C ILE A 284 13.32 7.68 -8.79
N THR A 285 13.32 8.60 -7.81
CA THR A 285 13.05 10.01 -8.09
C THR A 285 14.13 10.62 -8.98
N ASP A 286 15.41 10.38 -8.69
CA ASP A 286 16.52 10.93 -9.46
C ASP A 286 16.50 10.45 -10.92
N GLN A 287 16.32 9.15 -11.12
CA GLN A 287 16.23 8.53 -12.43
C GLN A 287 15.04 9.03 -13.25
N THR A 288 13.85 9.11 -12.63
CA THR A 288 12.66 9.62 -13.34
C THR A 288 12.75 11.11 -13.61
N LEU A 289 13.32 11.88 -12.69
CA LEU A 289 13.52 13.31 -12.90
C LEU A 289 14.55 13.56 -14.02
N TYR A 290 15.60 12.74 -14.12
CA TYR A 290 16.57 12.82 -15.21
C TYR A 290 15.89 12.66 -16.57
N TYR A 291 15.04 11.64 -16.73
CA TYR A 291 14.28 11.46 -17.97
C TYR A 291 13.30 12.60 -18.24
N ALA A 292 12.66 13.15 -17.20
CA ALA A 292 11.76 14.28 -17.32
C ALA A 292 12.48 15.59 -17.71
N LEU A 293 13.73 15.78 -17.30
CA LEU A 293 14.52 16.99 -17.61
C LEU A 293 15.24 16.90 -18.97
N ASN A 294 15.54 15.70 -19.46
CA ASN A 294 16.26 15.49 -20.72
C ASN A 294 15.37 15.34 -21.95
N THR A 295 14.12 15.81 -21.88
CA THR A 295 13.17 15.81 -23.00
C THR A 295 12.75 17.25 -23.32
N THR A 296 12.82 17.63 -24.59
CA THR A 296 12.53 19.00 -25.05
C THR A 296 11.06 19.22 -25.40
N ASP A 297 10.27 18.15 -25.59
CA ASP A 297 8.82 18.23 -25.77
C ASP A 297 8.16 16.85 -25.56
N ASP A 298 7.27 16.71 -24.55
CA ASP A 298 6.08 15.82 -24.61
C ASP A 298 5.16 15.89 -23.35
N ASN A 299 5.03 17.06 -22.73
CA ASN A 299 4.05 17.28 -21.64
C ASN A 299 2.64 16.83 -22.06
N ASN A 300 2.31 16.94 -23.35
CA ASN A 300 1.00 16.60 -23.91
C ASN A 300 0.70 15.10 -23.83
N ARG A 301 1.67 14.20 -24.08
CA ARG A 301 1.45 12.76 -23.91
C ARG A 301 1.26 12.37 -22.45
N MET A 302 2.02 12.98 -21.55
CA MET A 302 1.87 12.74 -20.11
C MET A 302 0.52 13.24 -19.60
N LYS A 303 0.05 14.42 -20.06
CA LYS A 303 -1.29 14.95 -19.78
C LYS A 303 -2.40 14.07 -20.37
N LYS A 304 -2.27 13.67 -21.64
CA LYS A 304 -3.24 12.79 -22.31
C LYS A 304 -3.37 11.49 -21.54
N ASN A 305 -2.26 10.81 -21.24
CA ASN A 305 -2.28 9.58 -20.47
C ASN A 305 -2.83 9.78 -19.04
N PHE A 306 -2.61 10.95 -18.40
CA PHE A 306 -3.25 11.27 -17.12
C PHE A 306 -4.77 11.34 -17.28
N ILE A 307 -5.28 12.06 -18.28
CA ILE A 307 -6.72 12.19 -18.56
C ILE A 307 -7.33 10.83 -18.93
N ASP A 308 -6.68 10.06 -19.80
CA ASP A 308 -7.12 8.71 -20.21
C ASP A 308 -7.23 7.79 -18.99
N ASN A 309 -6.27 7.86 -18.06
CA ASN A 309 -6.33 7.11 -16.81
C ASN A 309 -7.53 7.54 -15.93
N LEU A 310 -7.89 8.83 -15.90
CA LEU A 310 -9.07 9.30 -15.17
C LEU A 310 -10.38 8.82 -15.82
N ILE A 311 -10.48 8.91 -17.15
CA ILE A 311 -11.64 8.44 -17.91
C ILE A 311 -11.78 6.91 -17.73
N SER A 312 -10.66 6.18 -17.71
CA SER A 312 -10.65 4.72 -17.54
C SER A 312 -11.25 4.23 -16.22
N LEU A 313 -11.38 5.12 -15.21
CA LEU A 313 -12.04 4.84 -13.94
C LEU A 313 -13.52 4.52 -14.13
N LEU A 314 -14.16 5.03 -15.19
CA LEU A 314 -15.54 4.72 -15.52
C LEU A 314 -15.66 3.26 -15.95
N PRO A 315 -16.70 2.52 -15.54
CA PRO A 315 -17.01 1.19 -16.08
C PRO A 315 -17.13 1.22 -17.61
N THR A 316 -16.70 0.14 -18.28
CA THR A 316 -16.74 0.03 -19.75
C THR A 316 -18.14 0.30 -20.33
N PRO A 317 -19.24 -0.20 -19.74
CA PRO A 317 -20.59 0.12 -20.25
C PRO A 317 -20.96 1.62 -20.21
N ILE A 318 -20.33 2.39 -19.31
CA ILE A 318 -20.53 3.85 -19.26
C ILE A 318 -19.74 4.54 -20.38
N LEU A 319 -18.53 4.06 -20.68
CA LEU A 319 -17.73 4.59 -21.79
C LEU A 319 -18.42 4.36 -23.13
N GLU A 320 -18.90 3.13 -23.36
CA GLU A 320 -19.65 2.76 -24.57
C GLU A 320 -20.92 3.60 -24.72
N ARG A 321 -21.66 3.82 -23.63
CA ARG A 321 -22.88 4.65 -23.66
C ARG A 321 -22.60 6.14 -23.94
N LEU A 322 -21.43 6.63 -23.54
CA LEU A 322 -21.02 8.02 -23.77
C LEU A 322 -20.28 8.20 -25.10
N ASP A 323 -20.17 7.14 -25.92
CA ASP A 323 -19.43 7.13 -27.18
C ASP A 323 -17.98 7.61 -27.02
N ILE A 324 -17.36 7.25 -25.88
CA ILE A 324 -15.97 7.59 -25.59
C ILE A 324 -15.07 6.48 -26.12
N ASP A 325 -14.36 6.75 -27.21
CA ASP A 325 -13.36 5.86 -27.81
C ASP A 325 -12.08 5.82 -26.95
N LEU A 326 -12.13 5.02 -25.87
CA LEU A 326 -10.99 4.72 -25.01
C LEU A 326 -10.83 3.22 -24.83
N ASN A 327 -9.85 2.64 -25.53
CA ASN A 327 -9.45 1.26 -25.29
C ASN A 327 -8.57 1.17 -24.03
N LYS A 328 -9.08 0.51 -22.99
CA LYS A 328 -8.36 0.32 -21.72
C LYS A 328 -7.12 -0.56 -21.82
N GLN A 329 -6.96 -1.30 -22.92
CA GLN A 329 -5.74 -2.09 -23.16
C GLN A 329 -4.56 -1.20 -23.53
N ASP A 330 -4.81 -0.06 -24.18
CA ASP A 330 -3.76 0.83 -24.67
C ASP A 330 -3.05 1.56 -23.52
N ILE A 331 -3.72 1.67 -22.37
CA ILE A 331 -3.18 2.22 -21.12
C ILE A 331 -2.59 1.14 -20.19
N ARG A 332 -2.34 -0.08 -20.68
CA ARG A 332 -1.77 -1.20 -19.90
C ARG A 332 -0.25 -1.08 -19.75
N HIS A 333 0.21 0.07 -19.28
CA HIS A 333 1.60 0.37 -18.95
C HIS A 333 1.65 1.27 -17.70
N SER A 334 2.76 1.28 -16.97
CA SER A 334 2.89 2.20 -15.85
C SER A 334 3.25 3.62 -16.32
N ARG A 335 3.03 4.60 -15.45
CA ARG A 335 3.54 5.97 -15.67
C ARG A 335 5.06 6.01 -15.82
N GLY A 336 5.78 5.13 -15.11
CA GLY A 336 7.23 4.98 -15.27
C GLY A 336 7.63 4.44 -16.65
N ASP A 337 6.85 3.53 -17.23
CA ASP A 337 7.11 3.01 -18.59
C ASP A 337 6.95 4.12 -19.64
N LEU A 338 5.90 4.95 -19.51
CA LEU A 338 5.68 6.08 -20.41
C LEU A 338 6.79 7.12 -20.27
N LEU A 339 7.16 7.48 -19.04
CA LEU A 339 8.21 8.45 -18.76
C LEU A 339 9.58 7.97 -19.26
N TYR A 340 9.90 6.68 -19.07
CA TYR A 340 11.12 6.08 -19.62
C TYR A 340 11.13 6.11 -21.15
N ALA A 341 10.01 5.75 -21.79
CA ALA A 341 9.88 5.76 -23.25
C ALA A 341 10.06 7.17 -23.83
N ILE A 342 9.50 8.19 -23.17
CA ILE A 342 9.68 9.60 -23.56
C ILE A 342 11.14 10.02 -23.39
N GLY A 343 11.73 9.78 -22.22
CA GLY A 343 13.10 10.25 -21.92
C GLY A 343 14.21 9.51 -22.66
N THR A 344 13.92 8.33 -23.24
CA THR A 344 14.87 7.55 -24.06
C THR A 344 14.53 7.53 -25.55
N HIS A 345 13.46 8.21 -25.96
CA HIS A 345 12.91 8.18 -27.32
C HIS A 345 12.65 6.74 -27.84
N SER A 346 12.17 5.86 -26.96
CA SER A 346 11.86 4.46 -27.27
C SER A 346 10.36 4.19 -27.33
N ASN A 347 9.99 3.00 -27.84
CA ASN A 347 8.62 2.51 -27.70
C ASN A 347 8.26 2.22 -26.24
N ILE A 348 6.97 2.29 -25.92
CA ILE A 348 6.45 1.96 -24.59
C ILE A 348 6.44 0.44 -24.45
N PHE A 349 7.22 -0.08 -23.52
CA PHE A 349 7.21 -1.49 -23.14
C PHE A 349 6.59 -1.65 -21.74
N PRO A 350 5.62 -2.57 -21.54
CA PRO A 350 4.90 -2.75 -20.28
C PRO A 350 5.76 -3.46 -19.22
N GLY A 351 6.83 -2.80 -18.80
CA GLY A 351 7.73 -3.27 -17.74
C GLY A 351 7.18 -3.06 -16.34
N PHE A 352 6.10 -2.27 -16.20
CA PHE A 352 5.55 -1.77 -14.95
C PHE A 352 6.61 -1.06 -14.10
N ARG A 353 7.46 -0.26 -14.76
CA ARG A 353 8.48 0.57 -14.08
C ARG A 353 7.83 1.51 -13.08
N VAL A 354 8.45 1.65 -11.93
CA VAL A 354 7.93 2.52 -10.87
C VAL A 354 8.22 3.98 -11.22
N THR A 355 7.39 4.93 -10.79
CA THR A 355 7.67 6.36 -10.96
C THR A 355 7.70 7.09 -9.62
N SER A 356 8.23 8.32 -9.63
CA SER A 356 8.17 9.22 -8.49
C SER A 356 7.01 10.21 -8.63
N HIS A 357 6.48 10.68 -7.51
CA HIS A 357 5.46 11.74 -7.52
C HIS A 357 5.97 13.01 -8.19
N VAL A 358 7.23 13.38 -7.90
CA VAL A 358 7.87 14.60 -8.42
C VAL A 358 7.99 14.57 -9.93
N ALA A 359 8.66 13.55 -10.49
CA ALA A 359 8.94 13.51 -11.92
C ALA A 359 7.67 13.35 -12.75
N ASP A 360 6.76 12.47 -12.33
CA ASP A 360 5.46 12.30 -12.98
C ASP A 360 4.65 13.60 -12.99
N GLY A 361 4.62 14.28 -11.85
CA GLY A 361 3.93 15.54 -11.67
C GLY A 361 4.50 16.66 -12.54
N LEU A 362 5.81 16.88 -12.47
CA LEU A 362 6.50 17.92 -13.23
C LEU A 362 6.37 17.69 -14.74
N MET A 363 6.51 16.45 -15.21
CA MET A 363 6.35 16.11 -16.63
C MET A 363 4.88 16.24 -17.09
N THR A 364 3.91 16.14 -16.19
CA THR A 364 2.49 16.29 -16.55
C THR A 364 2.03 17.74 -16.49
N PHE A 365 2.39 18.48 -15.45
CA PHE A 365 1.81 19.80 -15.15
C PHE A 365 2.84 20.92 -15.08
N GLY A 366 4.13 20.65 -15.31
CA GLY A 366 5.21 21.59 -15.00
C GLY A 366 5.18 21.99 -13.53
N LEU A 367 5.56 23.22 -13.23
CA LEU A 367 5.56 23.74 -11.85
C LEU A 367 4.15 23.86 -11.24
N LEU A 368 3.08 23.89 -12.04
CA LEU A 368 1.69 23.85 -11.55
C LEU A 368 1.37 22.52 -10.83
N TYR A 369 2.23 21.51 -10.98
CA TYR A 369 2.14 20.27 -10.21
C TYR A 369 2.02 20.52 -8.70
N PHE A 370 2.86 21.39 -8.12
CA PHE A 370 2.89 21.62 -6.67
C PHE A 370 1.55 22.13 -6.10
N PRO A 371 0.93 23.20 -6.66
CA PRO A 371 -0.39 23.62 -6.19
C PRO A 371 -1.50 22.60 -6.49
N ILE A 372 -1.45 21.87 -7.60
CA ILE A 372 -2.42 20.79 -7.89
C ILE A 372 -2.31 19.69 -6.82
N GLN A 373 -1.09 19.24 -6.53
CA GLN A 373 -0.82 18.19 -5.57
C GLN A 373 -1.15 18.61 -4.14
N PHE A 374 -0.97 19.89 -3.80
CA PHE A 374 -1.43 20.46 -2.53
C PHE A 374 -2.95 20.21 -2.33
N ILE A 375 -3.76 20.52 -3.34
CA ILE A 375 -5.22 20.33 -3.29
C ILE A 375 -5.57 18.85 -3.16
N ILE A 376 -4.93 17.99 -3.94
CA ILE A 376 -5.15 16.53 -3.91
C ILE A 376 -4.83 15.98 -2.52
N PHE A 377 -3.64 16.28 -1.97
CA PHE A 377 -3.26 15.85 -0.63
C PHE A 377 -4.17 16.41 0.45
N LEU A 378 -4.58 17.68 0.36
CA LEU A 378 -5.51 18.27 1.31
C LEU A 378 -6.84 17.50 1.35
N CYS A 379 -7.36 17.12 0.18
CA CYS A 379 -8.56 16.30 0.06
C CYS A 379 -8.33 14.89 0.64
N ILE A 380 -7.25 14.21 0.26
CA ILE A 380 -6.93 12.87 0.76
C ILE A 380 -6.77 12.86 2.29
N PHE A 381 -6.06 13.83 2.87
CA PHE A 381 -5.92 13.94 4.32
C PHE A 381 -7.26 14.20 5.00
N LYS A 382 -8.13 15.06 4.44
CA LYS A 382 -9.49 15.26 4.98
C LYS A 382 -10.33 13.98 4.95
N LEU A 383 -10.21 13.17 3.89
CA LEU A 383 -10.89 11.87 3.78
C LEU A 383 -10.34 10.86 4.80
N GLN A 384 -9.02 10.77 4.95
CA GLN A 384 -8.38 9.90 5.95
C GLN A 384 -8.74 10.32 7.38
N ASN A 385 -8.73 11.63 7.67
CA ASN A 385 -9.18 12.19 8.95
C ASN A 385 -10.63 11.80 9.24
N ALA A 386 -11.45 11.67 8.20
CA ALA A 386 -12.85 11.30 8.37
C ALA A 386 -13.06 9.87 8.90
N LEU A 387 -12.02 9.03 8.92
CA LEU A 387 -12.05 7.67 9.44
C LEU A 387 -11.77 7.57 10.95
N VAL A 388 -11.58 8.71 11.61
CA VAL A 388 -11.45 8.84 13.07
C VAL A 388 -12.56 9.74 13.57
N PHE A 389 -13.27 9.37 14.63
CA PHE A 389 -14.31 10.18 15.23
C PHE A 389 -13.84 10.75 16.57
N TYR A 390 -13.98 12.07 16.74
CA TYR A 390 -13.66 12.76 17.99
C TYR A 390 -14.89 12.86 18.89
N THR A 391 -14.73 12.45 20.14
CA THR A 391 -15.71 12.72 21.21
C THR A 391 -15.06 13.58 22.28
N ARG A 392 -15.88 14.20 23.16
CA ARG A 392 -15.44 15.12 24.21
C ARG A 392 -14.24 14.64 25.06
N LYS A 393 -13.95 13.33 25.11
CA LYS A 393 -12.81 12.79 25.86
C LYS A 393 -11.86 11.87 25.07
N LYS A 394 -12.23 11.36 23.88
CA LYS A 394 -11.50 10.24 23.23
C LYS A 394 -11.67 10.19 21.71
N TYR A 395 -10.72 9.53 21.04
CA TYR A 395 -10.76 9.16 19.62
C TYR A 395 -11.32 7.75 19.41
N ILE A 396 -12.20 7.56 18.43
CA ILE A 396 -12.62 6.25 17.91
C ILE A 396 -12.06 6.10 16.51
N TYR A 397 -11.38 5.01 16.24
CA TYR A 397 -10.95 4.66 14.89
C TYR A 397 -12.00 3.77 14.25
N SER A 398 -12.39 4.04 13.01
CA SER A 398 -13.22 3.10 12.24
C SER A 398 -12.45 1.81 11.96
N ILE A 399 -13.15 0.68 11.96
CA ILE A 399 -12.53 -0.62 11.61
C ILE A 399 -11.97 -0.58 10.18
N PHE A 400 -12.69 0.05 9.24
CA PHE A 400 -12.21 0.31 7.89
C PHE A 400 -10.87 1.05 7.87
N GLY A 401 -10.75 2.14 8.64
CA GLY A 401 -9.49 2.88 8.72
C GLY A 401 -8.34 2.07 9.30
N LEU A 402 -8.61 1.16 10.25
CA LEU A 402 -7.61 0.27 10.83
C LEU A 402 -7.13 -0.78 9.83
N ILE A 403 -8.02 -1.43 9.08
CA ILE A 403 -7.64 -2.47 8.12
C ILE A 403 -6.95 -1.91 6.86
N CYS A 404 -7.27 -0.68 6.47
CA CYS A 404 -6.62 0.00 5.35
C CYS A 404 -5.32 0.74 5.76
N PHE A 405 -4.89 0.62 7.03
CA PHE A 405 -3.82 1.46 7.56
C PHE A 405 -2.48 1.25 6.84
N PHE A 406 -2.13 0.01 6.51
CA PHE A 406 -0.92 -0.27 5.72
C PHE A 406 -1.03 0.26 4.29
N THR A 407 -2.22 0.21 3.67
CA THR A 407 -2.47 0.84 2.37
C THR A 407 -2.25 2.35 2.43
N PHE A 408 -2.78 3.03 3.47
CA PHE A 408 -2.57 4.48 3.65
C PHE A 408 -1.11 4.83 3.94
N PHE A 409 -0.36 3.92 4.55
CA PHE A 409 1.09 4.04 4.71
C PHE A 409 1.82 3.77 3.38
N GLY A 410 1.25 2.95 2.50
CA GLY A 410 1.78 2.65 1.17
C GLY A 410 1.58 3.73 0.10
N LEU A 411 0.63 4.64 0.28
CA LEU A 411 0.26 5.64 -0.74
C LEU A 411 1.41 6.54 -1.24
N PHE A 412 2.45 6.74 -0.44
CA PHE A 412 3.59 7.62 -0.80
C PHE A 412 4.90 6.84 -1.08
N ARG A 413 4.83 5.50 -1.19
CA ARG A 413 5.99 4.73 -1.65
C ARG A 413 6.16 4.96 -3.15
N ASN A 414 7.34 4.67 -3.69
CA ASN A 414 7.57 4.63 -5.14
C ASN A 414 6.43 3.85 -5.82
N ALA A 415 5.61 4.55 -6.61
CA ALA A 415 4.36 4.02 -7.17
C ALA A 415 3.88 4.89 -8.34
N ASN A 416 2.59 4.85 -8.65
CA ASN A 416 1.96 5.43 -9.86
C ASN A 416 2.04 6.97 -10.00
N GLY A 417 2.84 7.68 -9.21
CA GLY A 417 2.97 9.13 -9.28
C GLY A 417 1.68 9.88 -8.87
N CYS A 418 1.48 11.07 -9.43
CA CYS A 418 0.34 11.94 -9.10
C CYS A 418 -1.01 11.40 -9.59
N SER A 419 -0.99 10.55 -10.62
CA SER A 419 -2.20 9.89 -11.14
C SER A 419 -2.78 8.92 -10.10
N GLY A 420 -1.91 8.19 -9.38
CA GLY A 420 -2.32 7.27 -8.32
C GLY A 420 -3.12 7.95 -7.21
N ASP A 421 -2.66 9.11 -6.74
CA ASP A 421 -3.35 9.91 -5.72
C ASP A 421 -4.72 10.39 -6.20
N THR A 422 -4.78 10.85 -7.46
CA THR A 422 -6.02 11.33 -8.08
C THR A 422 -7.03 10.20 -8.24
N MET A 423 -6.61 9.03 -8.73
CA MET A 423 -7.46 7.84 -8.86
C MET A 423 -7.96 7.34 -7.50
N TYR A 424 -7.12 7.38 -6.47
CA TYR A 424 -7.52 7.05 -5.10
C TYR A 424 -8.58 8.03 -4.57
N LEU A 425 -8.39 9.33 -4.80
CA LEU A 425 -9.33 10.38 -4.40
C LEU A 425 -10.70 10.25 -5.09
N LEU A 426 -10.72 10.00 -6.40
CA LEU A 426 -11.95 9.96 -7.19
C LEU A 426 -12.71 8.65 -7.04
N ARG A 427 -12.01 7.51 -6.91
CA ARG A 427 -12.66 6.19 -6.90
C ARG A 427 -12.22 5.31 -5.75
N GLY A 428 -10.90 5.16 -5.54
CA GLY A 428 -10.35 4.15 -4.63
C GLY A 428 -10.89 4.24 -3.19
N PHE A 429 -10.91 5.46 -2.63
CA PHE A 429 -11.44 5.71 -1.29
C PHE A 429 -12.94 5.39 -1.20
N TRP A 430 -13.73 5.97 -2.11
CA TRP A 430 -15.20 5.87 -2.08
C TRP A 430 -15.69 4.45 -2.32
N GLN A 431 -15.11 3.75 -3.30
CA GLN A 431 -15.44 2.35 -3.59
C GLN A 431 -15.22 1.48 -2.35
N SER A 432 -14.06 1.61 -1.71
CA SER A 432 -13.71 0.80 -0.53
C SER A 432 -14.57 1.14 0.68
N LEU A 433 -14.86 2.43 0.89
CA LEU A 433 -15.73 2.93 1.96
C LEU A 433 -17.16 2.41 1.82
N ILE A 434 -17.72 2.49 0.61
CA ILE A 434 -19.08 2.03 0.30
C ILE A 434 -19.19 0.52 0.45
N LEU A 435 -18.23 -0.25 -0.09
CA LEU A 435 -18.19 -1.71 0.04
C LEU A 435 -18.13 -2.15 1.51
N PHE A 436 -17.24 -1.56 2.31
CA PHE A 436 -17.16 -1.88 3.73
C PHE A 436 -18.46 -1.48 4.46
N GLY A 437 -18.97 -0.28 4.17
CA GLY A 437 -20.18 0.25 4.80
C GLY A 437 -21.41 -0.60 4.53
N SER A 438 -21.64 -1.00 3.27
CA SER A 438 -22.80 -1.81 2.88
C SER A 438 -22.72 -3.22 3.49
N LEU A 439 -21.57 -3.89 3.39
CA LEU A 439 -21.41 -5.25 3.94
C LEU A 439 -21.51 -5.28 5.46
N SER A 440 -20.84 -4.35 6.14
CA SER A 440 -20.91 -4.28 7.61
C SER A 440 -22.34 -3.99 8.10
N TYR A 441 -23.10 -3.16 7.37
CA TYR A 441 -24.50 -2.89 7.68
C TYR A 441 -25.38 -4.14 7.50
N ILE A 442 -25.28 -4.82 6.34
CA ILE A 442 -26.06 -6.01 6.02
C ILE A 442 -25.80 -7.14 7.03
N ILE A 443 -24.52 -7.46 7.27
CA ILE A 443 -24.13 -8.56 8.18
C ILE A 443 -24.57 -8.25 9.61
N ARG A 444 -24.46 -6.98 10.05
CA ARG A 444 -24.93 -6.57 11.37
C ARG A 444 -26.44 -6.72 11.51
N LYS A 445 -27.22 -6.33 10.50
CA LYS A 445 -28.69 -6.49 10.51
C LYS A 445 -29.08 -7.97 10.63
N ILE A 446 -28.43 -8.84 9.86
CA ILE A 446 -28.64 -10.30 9.93
C ILE A 446 -28.31 -10.83 11.33
N HIS A 447 -27.16 -10.43 11.89
CA HIS A 447 -26.73 -10.84 13.22
C HIS A 447 -27.73 -10.44 14.32
N ILE A 448 -28.26 -9.22 14.27
CA ILE A 448 -29.27 -8.75 15.23
C ILE A 448 -30.55 -9.59 15.13
N LYS A 449 -31.04 -9.84 13.91
CA LYS A 449 -32.25 -10.64 13.67
C LYS A 449 -32.11 -12.07 14.22
N LEU A 450 -30.96 -12.70 14.00
CA LEU A 450 -30.66 -14.05 14.50
C LEU A 450 -30.60 -14.11 16.03
N HIS A 451 -30.07 -13.09 16.70
CA HIS A 451 -30.04 -13.05 18.17
C HIS A 451 -31.39 -12.73 18.79
N GLN A 452 -32.22 -11.90 18.15
CA GLN A 452 -33.58 -11.64 18.62
C GLN A 452 -34.47 -12.89 18.50
N SER A 453 -34.35 -13.66 17.41
CA SER A 453 -35.07 -14.93 17.25
C SER A 453 -34.66 -15.99 18.29
N LYS A 454 -33.38 -16.04 18.69
CA LYS A 454 -32.89 -16.94 19.75
C LYS A 454 -33.26 -16.51 21.17
N ALA A 455 -33.78 -15.31 21.38
CA ALA A 455 -34.25 -14.84 22.69
C ALA A 455 -35.77 -15.01 22.88
N LEU A 456 -36.47 -15.38 21.81
CA LEU A 456 -37.92 -15.65 21.78
C LEU A 456 -38.25 -17.15 21.81
N HIS A 457 -37.21 -18.01 21.76
CA HIS A 457 -37.24 -19.44 22.00
C HIS A 457 -36.33 -19.73 23.19
#